data_AF-A0A970XVV8-F1
#
_entry.id   AF-A0A970XVV8-F1
#
_cell.length_a   1.000
_cell.length_b   1.000
_cell.length_c   1.000
_cell.angle_alpha   90.00
_cell.angle_beta   90.00
_cell.angle_gamma   90.00
#
_symmetry.space_group_name_H-M   'P 1'
#
loop_
_entity.id
_entity.type
_entity.pdbx_description
1 polymer ?
#
loop_
_entity_poly.entity_id
_entity_poly.type
_entity_poly.pdbx_seq_one_letter_code
_entity_poly.pdbx_strand_id
1 'polypeptide(L)' 'MYIAGLILTLAGWLFQGYETVIRKTHRINIVLPVTYFAACILFGINSFQADEILFGVIDIVIAAIIALVIFIYISKR' A
#
# COMPACT_ATOMS: atom_id res chain seq x y z
N MET A 1 -7.60 -3.95 17.97
CA MET A 1 -7.33 -2.58 17.44
C MET A 1 -6.64 -2.59 16.08
N TYR A 2 -5.73 -3.53 15.77
CA TYR A 2 -5.00 -3.59 14.49
C TYR A 2 -5.87 -3.80 13.23
N ILE A 3 -6.90 -4.65 13.31
CA ILE A 3 -7.75 -5.00 12.14
C ILE A 3 -8.48 -3.79 11.54
N ALA A 4 -9.09 -2.95 12.37
CA ALA A 4 -9.82 -1.79 11.86
C ALA A 4 -8.88 -0.80 11.16
N GLY A 5 -7.67 -0.61 11.71
CA GLY A 5 -6.63 0.19 11.09
C GLY A 5 -6.21 -0.35 9.72
N LEU A 6 -5.93 -1.65 9.63
CA LEU A 6 -5.58 -2.32 8.37
C LEU A 6 -6.69 -2.21 7.31
N ILE A 7 -7.95 -2.37 7.71
CA ILE A 7 -9.10 -2.23 6.78
C ILE A 7 -9.19 -0.80 6.24
N LEU A 8 -9.06 0.20 7.11
CA LEU A 8 -9.08 1.61 6.68
C LEU A 8 -7.88 1.95 5.78
N THR A 9 -6.70 1.43 6.11
CA THR A 9 -5.50 1.55 5.28
C THR A 9 -5.72 0.93 3.89
N LEU A 10 -6.26 -0.28 3.84
CA LEU A 10 -6.57 -0.96 2.58
C LEU A 10 -7.56 -0.14 1.74
N ALA A 11 -8.65 0.34 2.36
CA ALA A 11 -9.63 1.19 1.68
C ALA A 11 -9.00 2.48 1.14
N GLY A 12 -8.13 3.12 1.93
CA GLY A 12 -7.41 4.33 1.52
C GLY A 12 -6.48 4.10 0.33
N TRP A 13 -5.71 3.00 0.34
CA TRP A 13 -4.82 2.66 -0.77
C TRP A 13 -5.57 2.20 -2.02
N LEU A 14 -6.70 1.51 -1.87
CA LEU A 14 -7.59 1.19 -2.99
C LEU A 14 -8.13 2.46 -3.63
N PHE A 15 -8.57 3.45 -2.84
CA PHE A 15 -9.03 4.74 -3.34
C PHE A 15 -7.90 5.51 -4.05
N GLN A 16 -6.70 5.57 -3.45
CA GLN A 16 -5.53 6.20 -4.08
C GLN A 16 -5.13 5.49 -5.37
N GLY A 17 -5.20 4.14 -5.39
CA GLY A 17 -5.01 3.33 -6.58
C GLY A 17 -6.01 3.69 -7.67
N TYR A 18 -7.29 3.81 -7.34
CA TYR A 18 -8.33 4.23 -8.28
C TYR A 18 -8.07 5.63 -8.86
N GLU A 19 -7.75 6.62 -8.02
CA GLU A 19 -7.40 7.98 -8.46
C GLU A 19 -6.20 7.96 -9.42
N THR A 20 -5.13 7.23 -9.06
CA THR A 20 -3.89 7.21 -9.84
C THR A 20 -4.02 6.40 -11.13
N VAL A 21 -4.64 5.22 -11.07
CA VAL A 21 -4.71 4.26 -12.17
C VAL A 21 -5.84 4.60 -13.14
N ILE A 22 -7.04 4.89 -12.63
CA ILE A 22 -8.26 5.04 -13.43
C ILE A 22 -8.48 6.51 -13.76
N ARG A 23 -8.52 7.38 -12.76
CA ARG A 23 -8.77 8.82 -12.98
C ARG A 23 -7.55 9.59 -13.46
N LYS A 24 -6.36 8.97 -13.44
CA LYS A 24 -5.08 9.56 -13.88
C LYS A 24 -4.74 10.84 -13.10
N THR A 25 -5.17 10.94 -11.85
CA THR A 25 -4.86 12.06 -10.95
C THR A 25 -3.47 11.84 -10.35
N HIS A 26 -2.44 12.49 -10.90
CA HIS A 26 -1.04 12.28 -10.49
C HIS A 26 -0.51 13.34 -9.50
N ARG A 27 -1.38 14.11 -8.85
CA ARG A 27 -0.99 15.09 -7.81
C ARG A 27 -0.75 14.40 -6.48
N ILE A 28 0.27 13.55 -6.43
CA ILE A 28 0.65 12.79 -5.23
C ILE A 28 2.07 13.13 -4.80
N ASN A 29 2.29 13.21 -3.48
CA ASN A 29 3.63 13.27 -2.92
C ASN A 29 4.22 11.86 -2.92
N ILE A 30 5.15 11.58 -3.83
CA ILE A 30 5.73 10.23 -4.03
C ILE A 30 6.50 9.70 -2.81
N VAL A 31 6.95 10.57 -1.91
CA VAL A 31 7.64 10.15 -0.68
C VAL A 31 6.73 9.30 0.20
N LEU A 32 5.43 9.63 0.26
CA LEU A 32 4.46 8.91 1.10
C LEU A 32 4.22 7.47 0.60
N PRO A 33 3.88 7.21 -0.69
CA PRO A 33 3.85 5.86 -1.23
C PRO A 33 5.14 5.07 -1.02
N VAL A 34 6.31 5.66 -1.28
CA VAL A 34 7.59 4.93 -1.17
C VAL A 34 7.88 4.52 0.27
N THR A 35 7.69 5.42 1.23
CA THR A 35 7.91 5.10 2.66
C THR A 35 6.88 4.11 3.17
N TYR A 36 5.62 4.23 2.75
CA TYR A 36 4.56 3.29 3.14
C TYR A 36 4.77 1.89 2.54
N PHE A 37 5.28 1.80 1.31
CA PHE A 37 5.67 0.53 0.68
C PHE A 37 6.71 -0.21 1.53
N ALA A 38 7.77 0.49 1.95
CA ALA A 38 8.79 -0.09 2.81
C ALA A 38 8.21 -0.54 4.16
N ALA A 39 7.33 0.26 4.76
CA ALA A 39 6.65 -0.10 6.00
C ALA A 39 5.79 -1.37 5.86
N CYS A 40 5.01 -1.51 4.78
CA CYS A 40 4.20 -2.70 4.53
C CYS A 40 5.06 -3.97 4.34
N ILE A 41 6.23 -3.86 3.71
CA ILE A 41 7.16 -5.01 3.62
C ILE A 41 7.63 -5.42 5.02
N LEU A 42 8.05 -4.45 5.84
CA LEU A 42 8.52 -4.72 7.21
C LEU A 42 7.41 -5.31 8.08
N PHE A 43 6.19 -4.78 8.01
CA PHE A 43 5.04 -5.32 8.74
C PHE A 43 4.63 -6.71 8.23
N GLY A 44 4.70 -6.95 6.92
CA GLY A 44 4.50 -8.28 6.34
C GLY A 44 5.48 -9.30 6.93
N ILE A 45 6.79 -8.98 6.91
CA ILE A 45 7.83 -9.85 7.50
C ILE A 45 7.56 -10.12 8.98
N ASN A 46 7.28 -9.08 9.77
CA ASN A 46 6.99 -9.21 11.19
C ASN A 46 5.76 -10.10 11.45
N SER A 47 4.71 -9.95 10.64
CA SER A 47 3.48 -10.75 10.78
C SER A 47 3.74 -12.24 10.50
N PHE A 48 4.55 -12.57 9.50
CA PHE A 48 4.93 -13.97 9.26
C PHE A 48 5.84 -14.54 10.36
N GLN A 49 6.71 -13.72 10.95
CA GLN A 49 7.52 -14.14 12.11
C GLN A 49 6.68 -14.39 13.36
N ALA A 50 5.52 -13.74 13.49
CA ALA A 50 4.59 -13.89 14.60
C ALA A 50 3.47 -14.93 14.35
N ASP A 51 3.56 -15.72 13.26
CA ASP A 51 2.51 -16.65 12.80
C ASP A 51 1.15 -15.99 12.49
N GLU A 52 1.12 -14.67 12.30
CA GLU A 52 -0.08 -13.88 11.97
C GLU A 52 -0.29 -13.78 10.45
N ILE A 53 -0.51 -14.93 9.81
CA ILE A 53 -0.56 -15.06 8.33
C ILE A 53 -1.54 -14.07 7.68
N LEU A 54 -2.73 -13.89 8.28
CA LEU A 54 -3.76 -12.99 7.73
C LEU A 54 -3.27 -11.55 7.62
N PHE A 55 -2.57 -11.03 8.64
CA PHE A 55 -2.04 -9.67 8.62
C PHE A 55 -0.89 -9.54 7.62
N GLY A 56 -0.01 -10.54 7.57
CA GLY A 56 1.07 -10.59 6.58
C GLY A 56 0.57 -10.54 5.14
N VAL A 57 -0.52 -11.25 4.83
CA VAL A 57 -1.14 -11.22 3.50
C VAL A 57 -1.74 -9.84 3.21
N ILE A 58 -2.44 -9.22 4.16
CA ILE A 58 -3.04 -7.89 3.96
C ILE A 58 -1.94 -6.84 3.68
N ASP A 59 -0.85 -6.85 4.43
CA ASP A 59 0.27 -5.93 4.22
C ASP A 59 0.93 -6.12 2.84
N ILE A 60 1.10 -7.37 2.38
CA ILE A 60 1.60 -7.64 1.03
C ILE A 60 0.65 -7.10 -0.04
N VAL A 61 -0.66 -7.29 0.12
CA VAL A 61 -1.66 -6.78 -0.83
C VAL A 61 -1.61 -5.25 -0.90
N ILE A 62 -1.51 -4.58 0.25
CA ILE A 62 -1.36 -3.12 0.31
C ILE A 62 -0.05 -2.70 -0.39
N ALA A 63 1.06 -3.37 -0.12
CA ALA A 63 2.35 -3.10 -0.77
C ALA A 63 2.26 -3.24 -2.30
N ALA A 64 1.54 -4.23 -2.82
CA ALA A 64 1.33 -4.42 -4.25
C ALA A 64 0.54 -3.26 -4.89
N ILE A 65 -0.52 -2.78 -4.22
CA ILE A 65 -1.29 -1.62 -4.67
C ILE A 65 -0.40 -0.38 -4.72
N ILE A 66 0.41 -0.17 -3.68
CA ILE A 66 1.33 0.98 -3.60
C ILE A 66 2.41 0.90 -4.70
N ALA A 67 2.97 -0.28 -4.95
CA ALA A 67 3.96 -0.49 -6.01
C ALA A 67 3.39 -0.10 -7.38
N LEU A 68 2.12 -0.44 -7.66
CA LEU A 68 1.43 -0.02 -8.88
C LEU A 68 1.28 1.51 -8.96
N VAL A 69 0.91 2.18 -7.85
CA VAL A 69 0.81 3.64 -7.78
C VAL A 69 2.17 4.31 -8.06
N ILE A 70 3.25 3.81 -7.44
CA ILE A 70 4.62 4.30 -7.66
C ILE A 70 5.04 4.12 -9.12
N PHE A 71 4.81 2.93 -9.69
CA PHE A 71 5.17 2.61 -11.06
C PHE A 71 4.49 3.54 -12.07
N ILE A 72 3.19 3.79 -11.91
CA ILE A 72 2.43 4.69 -12.79
C ILE A 72 2.92 6.13 -12.65
N TYR A 73 3.19 6.58 -11.43
CA TYR A 73 3.70 7.93 -11.19
C TYR A 73 5.04 8.17 -11.89
N ILE A 74 5.97 7.23 -11.77
CA ILE A 74 7.30 7.33 -12.40
C ILE A 74 7.17 7.26 -13.92
N SER A 75 6.32 6.38 -14.45
CA SER A 75 6.14 6.18 -15.90
C SER A 75 5.47 7.38 -16.61
N LYS A 76 4.95 8.35 -15.86
CA LYS A 76 4.32 9.57 -16.38
C LYS A 76 5.17 10.83 -16.24
N ARG A 77 6.34 10.74 -15.60
CA ARG A 77 7.39 11.75 -15.68
C ARG A 77 8.22 11.55 -16.94
#